data_AF-A0A5C7P4Y3-F1
#
_entry.id   AF-A0A5C7P4Y3-F1
#
_cell.length_a   1.000
_cell.length_b   1.000
_cell.length_c   1.000
_cell.angle_alpha   90.00
_cell.angle_beta   90.00
_cell.angle_gamma   90.00
#
_symmetry.space_group_name_H-M   'P 1'
#
loop_
_entity.id
_entity.type
_entity.pdbx_description
1 polymer ?
#
loop_
_entity_poly.entity_id
_entity_poly.type
_entity_poly.pdbx_seq_one_letter_code
_entity_poly.pdbx_strand_id
1 'polypeptide(L)'
;MPMYDAVCAHGHKEVIFSKIAQRDEPRYCEQCSGLLTRLISAPAVRPDIQAYQSPATGKWVDSRAKRRDDLRRSGCIEWEPGIREQAESNRQQALEQNFRAVEATVDTMTRELHSAGQI
;
A
#
# COMPACT_ATOMS: atom_id res chain seq x y z
N MET A 1 -15.35 -0.95 13.00
CA MET A 1 -16.37 0.11 13.11
C MET A 1 -17.52 -0.26 12.16
N PRO A 2 -18.64 -0.82 12.66
CA PRO A 2 -19.72 -1.28 11.79
C PRO A 2 -20.42 -0.13 11.07
N MET A 3 -20.38 -0.19 9.74
CA MET A 3 -21.07 0.72 8.83
C MET A 3 -22.25 -0.04 8.21
N TYR A 4 -23.39 0.62 8.07
CA TYR A 4 -24.59 0.06 7.48
C TYR A 4 -25.08 0.95 6.36
N ASP A 5 -25.49 0.34 5.26
CA ASP A 5 -26.25 1.05 4.23
C ASP A 5 -27.69 1.22 4.71
N ALA A 6 -28.24 2.41 4.56
CA ALA A 6 -29.62 2.71 4.88
C ALA A 6 -30.29 3.46 3.73
N VAL A 7 -31.60 3.29 3.61
CA VAL A 7 -32.41 3.91 2.57
C VAL A 7 -33.69 4.49 3.16
N CYS A 8 -34.09 5.69 2.71
CA CYS A 8 -35.36 6.29 3.07
C CYS A 8 -36.47 5.93 2.06
N ALA A 9 -37.73 6.21 2.39
CA ALA A 9 -38.86 5.99 1.48
C ALA A 9 -38.75 6.76 0.14
N HIS A 10 -38.02 7.88 0.13
CA HIS A 10 -37.77 8.68 -1.07
C HIS A 10 -36.57 8.17 -1.91
N GLY A 11 -35.90 7.10 -1.49
CA GLY A 11 -34.83 6.45 -2.24
C GLY A 11 -33.42 7.01 -2.01
N HIS A 12 -33.23 7.97 -1.10
CA HIS A 12 -31.90 8.44 -0.72
C HIS A 12 -31.13 7.35 0.05
N LYS A 13 -29.88 7.11 -0.34
CA LYS A 13 -29.00 6.10 0.26
C LYS A 13 -27.89 6.79 1.05
N GLU A 14 -27.68 6.34 2.27
CA GLU A 14 -26.68 6.88 3.17
C GLU A 14 -25.94 5.72 3.87
N VAL A 15 -24.66 5.94 4.18
CA VAL A 15 -23.85 4.98 4.94
C VAL A 15 -23.75 5.47 6.38
N ILE A 16 -24.40 4.76 7.31
CA ILE A 16 -24.47 5.15 8.70
C ILE A 16 -23.52 4.31 9.56
N PHE A 17 -22.80 4.98 10.45
CA PHE A 17 -22.16 4.29 11.57
C PHE A 17 -23.21 4.02 12.66
N SER A 18 -23.26 2.79 13.18
CA SER A 18 -24.09 2.47 14.36
C SER A 18 -23.48 1.32 15.13
N LYS A 19 -23.55 1.37 16.47
CA LYS A 19 -23.15 0.22 17.28
C LYS A 19 -24.10 -0.94 17.00
N ILE A 20 -23.60 -2.18 17.12
CA ILE A 20 -24.40 -3.39 16.86
C ILE A 20 -25.69 -3.43 17.72
N ALA A 21 -25.63 -2.94 18.96
CA ALA A 21 -26.77 -2.85 19.87
C ALA A 21 -27.80 -1.77 19.49
N GLN A 22 -27.40 -0.78 18.71
CA GLN A 22 -28.19 0.42 18.35
C GLN A 22 -28.58 0.43 16.87
N ARG A 23 -28.35 -0.67 16.15
CA ARG A 23 -28.56 -0.75 14.69
C ARG A 23 -30.03 -0.61 14.28
N ASP A 24 -30.95 -0.90 15.20
CA ASP A 24 -32.40 -0.88 14.99
C ASP A 24 -33.03 0.41 15.58
N GLU A 25 -32.22 1.30 16.17
CA GLU A 25 -32.70 2.62 16.61
C GLU A 25 -33.12 3.46 15.40
N PRO A 26 -34.28 4.14 15.45
CA PRO A 26 -34.78 4.92 14.33
C PRO A 26 -33.85 6.09 14.03
N ARG A 27 -33.51 6.25 12.74
CA ARG A 27 -32.75 7.38 12.24
C ARG A 27 -33.50 8.05 11.10
N TYR A 28 -33.19 9.31 10.87
CA TYR A 28 -33.83 10.13 9.85
C TYR A 28 -32.82 10.54 8.79
N CYS A 29 -33.27 10.55 7.55
CA CYS A 29 -32.49 10.99 6.39
C CYS A 29 -32.17 12.48 6.52
N GLU A 30 -30.91 12.86 6.28
CA GLU A 30 -30.47 14.26 6.38
C GLU A 30 -31.12 15.16 5.32
N GLN A 31 -31.60 14.59 4.22
CA GLN A 31 -32.11 15.33 3.07
C GLN A 31 -33.63 15.51 3.07
N CYS A 32 -34.39 14.54 3.58
CA CYS A 32 -35.85 14.56 3.51
C CYS A 32 -36.55 14.26 4.83
N SER A 33 -35.79 14.11 5.93
CA SER A 33 -36.30 13.81 7.27
C SER A 33 -37.16 12.53 7.36
N GLY A 34 -37.16 11.69 6.31
CA GLY A 34 -37.85 10.41 6.31
C GLY A 34 -37.12 9.36 7.14
N LEU A 35 -37.84 8.37 7.64
CA LEU A 35 -37.26 7.26 8.40
C LEU A 35 -36.29 6.45 7.50
N LEU A 36 -35.06 6.27 7.98
CA LEU A 36 -34.06 5.41 7.36
C LEU A 36 -34.31 3.97 7.80
N THR A 37 -34.38 3.07 6.81
CA THR A 37 -34.42 1.63 7.04
C THR A 37 -33.11 1.01 6.58
N ARG A 38 -32.58 0.08 7.37
CA ARG A 38 -31.34 -0.63 7.03
C ARG A 38 -31.53 -1.43 5.74
N LEU A 39 -30.60 -1.24 4.81
CA LEU A 39 -30.55 -1.95 3.54
C LEU A 39 -29.50 -3.06 3.63
N ILE A 40 -29.89 -4.28 3.26
CA ILE A 40 -28.92 -5.36 3.04
C ILE A 40 -28.42 -5.20 1.60
N SER A 41 -27.24 -4.61 1.45
CA SER A 41 -26.59 -4.44 0.15
C SER A 41 -25.86 -5.70 -0.28
N ALA A 42 -25.71 -5.87 -1.60
CA ALA A 42 -24.88 -6.94 -2.14
C ALA A 42 -23.43 -6.74 -1.67
N PRO A 43 -22.73 -7.80 -1.23
CA PRO A 43 -21.35 -7.68 -0.80
C PRO A 43 -20.47 -7.23 -1.97
N ALA A 44 -19.49 -6.39 -1.69
CA ALA A 44 -18.47 -6.05 -2.67
C ALA A 44 -17.63 -7.30 -2.98
N VAL A 45 -17.80 -7.85 -4.19
CA VAL A 45 -17.00 -8.98 -4.67
C VAL A 45 -15.75 -8.45 -5.35
N ARG A 46 -14.58 -8.81 -4.83
CA ARG A 46 -13.29 -8.54 -5.49
C ARG A 46 -12.92 -9.74 -6.37
N PRO A 47 -13.08 -9.65 -7.71
CA PRO A 47 -12.73 -10.76 -8.58
C PRO A 47 -11.23 -11.07 -8.48
N ASP A 48 -10.88 -12.32 -8.80
CA ASP A 48 -9.49 -12.73 -8.84
C ASP A 48 -8.71 -12.07 -10.00
N ILE A 49 -7.41 -12.31 -10.04
CA ILE A 49 -6.57 -11.79 -11.12
C ILE A 49 -6.83 -12.53 -12.42
N GLN A 50 -6.67 -11.85 -13.55
CA GLN A 50 -6.67 -12.50 -14.85
C GLN A 50 -5.58 -13.58 -14.89
N ALA A 51 -5.92 -14.79 -15.34
CA ALA A 51 -4.97 -15.88 -15.42
C ALA A 51 -3.88 -15.58 -16.46
N TYR A 52 -2.63 -15.85 -16.11
CA TYR A 52 -1.46 -15.60 -16.94
C TYR A 52 -0.35 -16.62 -16.68
N GLN A 53 0.60 -16.72 -17.61
CA GLN A 53 1.81 -17.49 -17.40
C GLN A 53 2.88 -16.63 -16.71
N SER A 54 3.45 -17.13 -15.62
CA SER A 54 4.53 -16.43 -14.93
C SER A 54 5.74 -16.28 -15.85
N PRO A 55 6.30 -15.06 -16.00
CA PRO A 55 7.49 -14.85 -16.82
C PRO A 55 8.76 -15.43 -16.18
N ALA A 56 8.78 -15.60 -14.85
CA ALA A 56 9.96 -16.11 -14.15
C ALA A 56 10.02 -17.64 -14.13
N THR A 57 8.88 -18.30 -13.94
CA THR A 57 8.82 -19.77 -13.73
C THR A 57 8.11 -20.54 -14.83
N GLY A 58 7.39 -19.85 -15.74
CA GLY A 58 6.56 -20.48 -16.76
C GLY A 58 5.28 -21.13 -16.24
N LYS A 59 4.96 -21.02 -14.94
CA LYS A 59 3.78 -21.65 -14.34
C LYS A 59 2.50 -20.84 -14.60
N TRP A 60 1.37 -21.54 -14.67
CA TRP A 60 0.07 -20.89 -14.79
C TRP A 60 -0.40 -20.32 -13.45
N VAL A 61 -0.67 -19.01 -13.43
CA VAL A 61 -1.10 -18.27 -12.25
C VAL A 61 -2.51 -17.75 -12.49
N ASP A 62 -3.48 -18.27 -11.74
CA ASP A 62 -4.91 -17.96 -11.87
C ASP A 62 -5.50 -17.24 -10.64
N SER A 63 -4.72 -17.05 -9.59
CA SER A 63 -5.17 -16.45 -8.33
C SER A 63 -4.05 -15.70 -7.63
N ARG A 64 -4.41 -14.72 -6.81
CA ARG A 64 -3.43 -13.94 -6.03
C ARG A 64 -2.61 -14.81 -5.09
N ALA A 65 -3.19 -15.90 -4.60
CA ALA A 65 -2.47 -16.87 -3.78
C ALA A 65 -1.36 -17.59 -4.57
N LYS A 66 -1.66 -18.07 -5.79
CA LYS A 66 -0.64 -18.67 -6.66
C LYS A 66 0.43 -17.67 -7.09
N ARG A 67 0.06 -16.41 -7.35
CA ARG A 67 1.03 -15.34 -7.64
C ARG A 67 2.03 -15.17 -6.49
N ARG A 68 1.55 -15.06 -5.24
CA ARG A 68 2.43 -14.93 -4.06
C ARG A 68 3.34 -16.14 -3.87
N ASP A 69 2.85 -17.34 -4.13
CA ASP A 69 3.68 -18.55 -4.05
C ASP A 69 4.75 -18.57 -5.13
N ASP A 70 4.39 -18.19 -6.36
CA ASP A 70 5.32 -18.11 -7.48
C ASP A 70 6.45 -17.10 -7.23
N LEU A 71 6.09 -15.89 -6.78
CA LEU A 71 7.06 -14.84 -6.42
C LEU A 71 8.00 -15.28 -5.30
N ARG A 72 7.47 -15.94 -4.26
CA ARG A 72 8.28 -16.46 -3.15
C ARG A 72 9.28 -17.51 -3.64
N ARG A 73 8.87 -18.40 -4.55
CA ARG A 73 9.75 -19.47 -5.08
C ARG A 73 10.81 -18.94 -6.03
N SER A 74 10.47 -17.94 -6.85
CA SER A 74 11.41 -17.34 -7.80
C SER A 74 12.32 -16.29 -7.16
N GLY A 75 12.03 -15.85 -5.94
CA GLY A 75 12.73 -14.73 -5.30
C GLY A 75 12.44 -13.39 -5.98
N CYS A 76 11.38 -13.32 -6.79
CA CYS A 76 10.96 -12.09 -7.46
C CYS A 76 10.02 -11.27 -6.58
N ILE A 77 9.92 -9.98 -6.91
CA ILE A 77 8.95 -9.04 -6.32
C ILE A 77 7.86 -8.69 -7.34
N GLU A 78 6.75 -8.15 -6.85
CA GLU A 78 5.71 -7.63 -7.74
C GLU A 78 6.25 -6.42 -8.51
N TRP A 79 5.88 -6.33 -9.80
CA TRP A 79 6.25 -5.20 -10.63
C TRP A 79 5.31 -4.03 -10.35
N GLU A 80 5.86 -2.94 -9.82
CA GLU A 80 5.18 -1.67 -9.63
C GLU A 80 5.82 -0.61 -10.53
N PRO A 81 5.02 0.27 -11.16
CA PRO A 81 5.57 1.40 -11.92
C PRO A 81 6.38 2.28 -10.97
N GLY A 82 7.62 2.60 -11.32
CA GLY A 82 8.53 3.36 -10.47
C GLY A 82 9.59 2.54 -9.72
N ILE A 83 9.49 1.19 -9.69
CA ILE A 83 10.46 0.36 -8.96
C ILE A 83 11.89 0.51 -9.50
N ARG A 84 12.05 0.72 -10.81
CA ARG A 84 13.39 0.88 -11.40
C ARG A 84 14.03 2.20 -11.00
N GLU A 85 13.25 3.27 -11.10
CA GLU A 85 13.65 4.63 -10.75
C GLU A 85 13.97 4.72 -9.26
N GLN A 86 13.16 4.11 -8.40
CA GLN A 86 13.42 4.02 -6.97
C GLN A 86 14.68 3.19 -6.68
N ALA A 87 14.87 2.06 -7.34
CA ALA A 87 16.07 1.24 -7.16
C ALA A 87 17.34 2.00 -7.57
N GLU A 88 17.29 2.78 -8.65
CA GLU A 88 18.39 3.63 -9.10
C GLU A 88 18.67 4.77 -8.12
N SER A 89 17.63 5.48 -7.69
CA SER A 89 17.75 6.55 -6.67
C SER A 89 18.34 6.02 -5.36
N ASN A 90 17.86 4.86 -4.88
CA ASN A 90 18.39 4.22 -3.67
C ASN A 90 19.87 3.83 -3.82
N ARG A 91 20.29 3.36 -5.00
CA ARG A 91 21.71 3.09 -5.28
C ARG A 91 22.55 4.35 -5.25
N GLN A 92 22.09 5.44 -5.88
CA GLN A 92 22.80 6.72 -5.88
C GLN A 92 22.94 7.27 -4.45
N GLN A 93 21.87 7.22 -3.66
CA GLN A 93 21.91 7.63 -2.26
C GLN A 93 22.87 6.78 -1.42
N ALA A 94 22.89 5.46 -1.63
CA ALA A 94 23.83 4.58 -0.95
C ALA A 94 25.29 4.88 -1.34
N LEU A 95 25.56 5.13 -2.62
CA LEU A 95 26.88 5.54 -3.09
C LEU A 95 27.30 6.87 -2.45
N GLU A 96 26.46 7.89 -2.51
CA GLU A 96 26.68 9.20 -1.90
C GLU A 96 26.98 9.10 -0.39
N GLN A 97 26.22 8.27 0.34
CA GLN A 97 26.46 8.03 1.77
C GLN A 97 27.82 7.37 2.03
N ASN A 98 28.21 6.40 1.20
CA ASN A 98 29.52 5.76 1.31
C ASN A 98 30.66 6.75 1.01
N PHE A 99 30.50 7.62 0.01
CA PHE A 99 31.49 8.64 -0.32
C PHE A 99 31.67 9.67 0.79
N ARG A 100 30.59 10.12 1.43
CA ARG A 100 30.67 11.06 2.56
C ARG A 100 31.53 10.56 3.73
N ALA A 101 31.45 9.27 4.04
CA ALA A 101 32.27 8.67 5.10
C ALA A 101 33.77 8.68 4.73
N VAL A 102 34.08 8.42 3.46
CA VAL A 102 35.45 8.49 2.94
C VAL A 102 35.96 9.92 2.96
N GLU A 103 35.17 10.90 2.49
CA GLU A 103 35.54 12.32 2.50
C GLU A 103 35.87 12.81 3.92
N ALA A 104 35.04 12.51 4.92
CA ALA A 104 35.30 12.90 6.30
C ALA A 104 36.60 12.30 6.87
N THR A 105 36.92 11.07 6.47
CA THR A 105 38.15 10.39 6.89
C THR A 105 39.37 11.03 6.24
N VAL A 106 39.30 11.31 4.94
CA VAL A 106 40.35 12.00 4.19
C VAL A 106 40.61 13.38 4.79
N ASP A 107 39.57 14.16 5.07
CA ASP A 107 39.69 15.49 5.70
C ASP A 107 40.42 15.42 7.04
N THR A 108 40.11 14.41 7.86
CA THR A 108 40.75 14.21 9.16
C THR A 108 42.23 13.86 9.00
N MET A 109 42.55 12.89 8.13
CA MET A 109 43.94 12.50 7.86
C MET A 109 44.77 13.64 7.29
N THR A 110 44.18 14.45 6.39
CA THR A 110 44.89 15.57 5.77
C THR A 110 45.20 16.65 6.82
N ARG A 111 44.27 16.92 7.74
CA ARG A 111 44.51 17.85 8.87
C ARG A 111 45.61 17.34 9.80
N GLU A 112 45.63 16.05 10.10
CA GLU A 112 46.65 15.44 10.95
C GLU A 112 48.05 15.54 10.32
N LEU A 113 48.19 15.15 9.05
CA LEU A 113 49.45 15.25 8.32
C LEU A 113 49.97 16.68 8.22
N HIS A 114 49.06 17.64 8.02
CA HIS A 114 49.40 19.06 8.01
C HIS A 114 49.90 19.54 9.38
N SER A 115 49.20 19.15 10.46
CA SER A 115 49.62 19.50 11.83
C SER A 115 50.96 18.86 12.22
N ALA A 116 51.29 17.69 11.66
CA ALA A 116 52.55 16.99 11.86
C ALA A 116 53.69 17.53 10.96
N GLY A 117 53.41 18.49 10.07
CA GLY A 117 54.39 19.08 9.15
C GLY A 117 54.90 18.13 8.07
N GLN A 118 54.17 17.06 7.78
CA GLN A 118 54.52 16.12 6.70
C GLN A 118 54.04 16.59 5.32
N ILE A 119 53.12 17.56 5.30
CA ILE A 119 52.58 18.27 4.13
C ILE A 119 52.28 19.71 4.55
#